data_AF-A0A5D2FG75-F1
#
_entry.id   AF-A0A5D2FG75-F1
#
_cell.length_a   1.000
_cell.length_b   1.000
_cell.length_c   1.000
_cell.angle_alpha   90.00
_cell.angle_beta   90.00
_cell.angle_gamma   90.00
#
_symmetry.space_group_name_H-M   'P 1'
#
loop_
_entity.id
_entity.type
_entity.pdbx_description
1 polymer ?
#
loop_
_entity_poly.entity_id
_entity_poly.type
_entity_poly.pdbx_seq_one_letter_code
_entity_poly.pdbx_strand_id
1 'polypeptide(L)' 'MSCTILSESGTGSGSLTTSFARAVAPTGHVHTFDFHEQRAASAREDFERTGISTLVTVGVRDIQGE' A
#
# COMPACT_ATOMS: atom_id res chain seq x y z
N MET A 1 6.56 -12.47 -18.56
CA MET A 1 6.30 -12.41 -17.11
C MET A 1 5.68 -11.04 -16.85
N SER A 2 4.39 -10.96 -16.52
CA SER A 2 3.67 -9.69 -16.33
C SER A 2 3.88 -9.24 -14.89
N CYS A 3 4.53 -8.10 -14.68
CA CYS A 3 4.68 -7.50 -13.35
C CYS A 3 3.56 -6.48 -13.16
N THR A 4 2.56 -6.82 -12.33
CA THR A 4 1.45 -5.93 -12.02
C THR A 4 1.89 -4.99 -10.91
N ILE A 5 2.01 -3.70 -11.24
CA ILE A 5 2.27 -2.63 -10.29
C ILE A 5 0.99 -1.83 -10.11
N LEU A 6 0.51 -1.76 -8.87
CA LEU A 6 -0.70 -1.03 -8.55
C LEU A 6 -0.38 0.17 -7.67
N SER A 7 -0.98 1.33 -7.96
CA SER A 7 -0.84 2.54 -7.16
C SER A 7 -2.19 2.96 -6.57
N GLU A 8 -2.23 3.13 -5.25
CA GLU A 8 -3.39 3.61 -4.50
C GLU A 8 -3.06 4.95 -3.82
N SER A 9 -3.96 5.93 -3.93
CA SER A 9 -3.88 7.20 -3.20
C SER A 9 -4.97 7.25 -2.14
N GLY A 10 -4.57 7.36 -0.88
CA GLY A 10 -5.44 7.26 0.29
C GLY A 10 -5.42 5.87 0.90
N THR A 11 -4.31 5.49 1.55
CA THR A 11 -4.20 4.20 2.26
C THR A 11 -5.34 3.98 3.25
N GLY A 12 -5.79 5.04 3.93
CA GLY A 12 -6.98 4.97 4.78
C GLY A 12 -6.82 3.94 5.90
N SER A 13 -7.63 2.88 5.88
CA SER A 13 -7.55 1.75 6.83
C SER A 13 -6.76 0.54 6.29
N GLY A 14 -6.20 0.60 5.08
CA GLY A 14 -5.43 -0.49 4.47
C GLY A 14 -6.25 -1.69 3.96
N SER A 15 -7.59 -1.64 4.02
CA SER A 15 -8.47 -2.72 3.55
C SER A 15 -8.35 -2.96 2.03
N LEU A 16 -8.34 -1.87 1.25
CA LEU A 16 -8.21 -1.95 -0.20
C LEU A 16 -6.81 -2.42 -0.60
N THR A 17 -5.77 -1.86 0.05
CA THR A 17 -4.37 -2.28 -0.12
C THR A 17 -4.19 -3.78 0.13
N THR A 18 -4.81 -4.32 1.19
CA THR A 18 -4.76 -5.75 1.53
C THR A 18 -5.40 -6.62 0.45
N SER A 19 -6.53 -6.16 -0.11
CA SER A 19 -7.23 -6.85 -1.19
C SER A 19 -6.36 -6.90 -2.45
N PHE A 20 -5.69 -5.78 -2.76
CA PHE A 20 -4.74 -5.72 -3.88
C PHE A 20 -3.50 -6.58 -3.68
N ALA A 21 -2.91 -6.58 -2.48
CA ALA A 21 -1.75 -7.42 -2.17
C ALA A 21 -2.05 -8.90 -2.46
N ARG A 22 -3.26 -9.38 -2.13
CA ARG A 22 -3.71 -10.74 -2.46
C ARG A 22 -3.90 -10.98 -3.96
N ALA A 23 -4.39 -9.98 -4.69
CA ALA A 23 -4.63 -10.09 -6.12
C ALA A 23 -3.34 -10.10 -6.95
N VAL A 24 -2.30 -9.40 -6.47
CA VAL A 24 -1.01 -9.29 -7.18
C VAL A 24 0.02 -10.34 -6.72
N ALA A 25 -0.20 -10.99 -5.58
CA ALA A 25 0.67 -12.04 -5.09
C ALA A 25 0.78 -13.23 -6.09
N PRO A 26 1.96 -13.89 -6.18
CA PRO A 26 3.20 -13.59 -5.46
C PRO A 26 4.16 -12.68 -6.24
N THR A 27 3.83 -12.27 -7.47
CA THR A 27 4.80 -11.63 -8.40
C THR A 27 4.58 -10.15 -8.64
N GLY A 28 3.50 -9.56 -8.15
CA GLY A 28 3.21 -8.13 -8.28
C GLY A 28 3.40 -7.36 -6.98
N HIS A 29 3.21 -6.05 -7.05
CA HIS A 29 3.54 -5.12 -5.97
C HIS A 29 2.54 -3.98 -5.89
N VAL A 30 2.21 -3.55 -4.68
CA VAL A 30 1.26 -2.46 -4.42
C VAL A 30 1.99 -1.28 -3.80
N HIS A 31 1.87 -0.11 -4.41
CA HIS A 31 2.27 1.16 -3.82
C HIS A 31 1.04 1.87 -3.31
N THR A 32 1.02 2.22 -2.03
CA THR A 32 -0.06 2.99 -1.44
C THR A 32 0.52 4.27 -0.84
N PHE A 33 -0.20 5.37 -0.96
CA PHE A 33 0.24 6.67 -0.48
C PHE A 33 -0.82 7.28 0.43
N ASP A 34 -0.42 7.83 1.57
CA ASP A 34 -1.29 8.63 2.42
C ASP A 34 -0.64 10.01 2.64
N PHE A 35 -1.43 11.06 2.74
CA PHE A 35 -0.89 12.40 3.04
C PHE A 35 -0.67 12.60 4.55
N HIS A 36 -1.32 11.79 5.39
CA HIS A 36 -1.10 11.79 6.83
C HIS A 36 -0.02 10.79 7.21
N GLU A 37 1.13 11.31 7.67
CA GLU A 37 2.26 10.49 8.12
C GLU A 37 1.87 9.48 9.21
N GLN A 38 1.05 9.89 10.18
CA GLN A 38 0.58 9.01 11.24
C GLN A 38 -0.26 7.83 10.71
N ARG A 39 -1.11 8.06 9.69
CA ARG A 39 -1.90 6.98 9.09
C ARG A 39 -1.04 6.04 8.26
N ALA A 40 -0.08 6.59 7.51
CA ALA A 40 0.89 5.79 6.78
C ALA A 40 1.73 4.92 7.74
N ALA A 41 2.14 5.45 8.89
CA ALA A 41 2.86 4.69 9.90
C ALA A 41 2.01 3.55 10.49
N SER A 42 0.76 3.82 10.88
CA SER A 42 -0.15 2.78 11.35
C SER A 42 -0.43 1.71 10.30
N ALA A 43 -0.62 2.10 9.03
CA ALA A 43 -0.83 1.16 7.94
C ALA A 43 0.41 0.26 7.70
N ARG A 44 1.63 0.81 7.81
CA ARG A 44 2.86 0.01 7.74
C ARG A 44 2.91 -1.05 8.82
N GLU A 45 2.63 -0.68 10.07
CA GLU A 45 2.58 -1.62 11.20
C GLU A 45 1.53 -2.71 10.98
N ASP A 46 0.35 -2.33 10.45
CA ASP A 46 -0.70 -3.29 10.10
C ASP A 46 -0.27 -4.25 8.99
N PHE A 47 0.43 -3.77 7.96
CA PHE A 47 0.94 -4.60 6.86
C PHE A 47 2.08 -5.53 7.29
N GLU A 48 2.93 -5.10 8.21
CA GLU A 48 3.94 -5.95 8.85
C GLU A 48 3.27 -7.05 9.68
N ARG A 49 2.29 -6.69 10.52
CA ARG A 49 1.54 -7.64 11.35
C ARG A 49 0.76 -8.67 10.53
N THR A 50 0.24 -8.26 9.38
CA THR A 50 -0.50 -9.15 8.46
C THR A 50 0.41 -9.93 7.50
N GLY A 51 1.71 -9.64 7.47
CA GLY A 51 2.71 -10.36 6.67
C GLY A 51 2.71 -10.02 5.17
N ILE A 52 2.03 -8.95 4.77
CA ILE A 52 1.98 -8.50 3.35
C ILE A 52 2.95 -7.36 3.04
N SER A 53 3.76 -6.94 4.01
CA SER A 53 4.76 -5.88 3.85
C SER A 53 5.78 -6.12 2.72
N THR A 54 6.00 -7.38 2.32
CA THR A 54 6.88 -7.73 1.20
C THR A 54 6.28 -7.39 -0.17
N LEU A 55 4.96 -7.28 -0.27
CA LEU A 55 4.21 -7.00 -1.50
C LEU A 55 3.69 -5.55 -1.55
N VAL A 56 3.84 -4.79 -0.46
CA VAL A 56 3.25 -3.47 -0.29
C VAL A 56 4.30 -2.45 0.13
N THR A 57 4.35 -1.31 -0.55
CA THR A 57 5.13 -0.14 -0.14
C THR A 57 4.21 1.01 0.19
N VAL A 58 4.33 1.53 1.41
CA VAL A 58 3.57 2.69 1.89
C VAL A 58 4.43 3.95 1.81
N GLY A 59 3.99 4.94 1.05
CA GLY A 59 4.61 6.27 0.96
C GLY A 59 3.76 7.34 1.65
N VAL A 60 4.41 8.45 2.02
CA VAL A 60 3.70 9.66 2.45
C VAL A 60 3.78 10.69 1.33
N ARG A 61 2.67 10.97 0.67
CA ARG A 61 2.58 11.95 -0.43
C ARG A 61 1.23 12.61 -0.46
N ASP A 62 1.22 13.91 -0.69
CA ASP A 62 0.02 14.63 -1.09
C ASP A 62 -0.19 14.42 -2.59
N ILE A 63 -1.37 13.94 -2.96
CA ILE A 63 -1.76 13.71 -4.37
C ILE A 63 -2.36 14.99 -4.99
N GLN A 64 -2.72 16.00 -4.19
CA GLN A 64 -3.38 17.23 -4.62
C GLN A 64 -2.39 18.41 -4.85
N GLY A 65 -1.09 18.13 -4.83
CA GLY A 65 -0.02 19.13 -4.94
C GLY A 65 0.73 19.16 -6.27
N GLU A 66 0.02 18.97 -7.40
CA GLU A 66 0.42 19.46 -8.73
C GLU A 66 -0.70 20.36 -9.28
#